data_AF-A0A3J5QWV2-F1
#
_entry.id   AF-A0A3J5QWV2-F1
#
_cell.length_a   1.000
_cell.length_b   1.000
_cell.length_c   1.000
_cell.angle_alpha   90.00
_cell.angle_beta   90.00
_cell.angle_gamma   90.00
#
_symmetry.space_group_name_H-M   'P 1'
#
loop_
_entity.id
_entity.type
_entity.pdbx_description
1 polymer ?
#
loop_
_entity_poly.entity_id
_entity_poly.type
_entity_poly.pdbx_seq_one_letter_code
_entity_poly.pdbx_strand_id
1 'polypeptide(L)'
;MKERGITDGLTMNQLAERNAEHVATIAALVAENAGLKYQEPTLTAMMACLEEFYADEDVPERAMMAAYNILRKSISTPATDAFLAEVRASELDSLAGVAETMLIKFSNQQCSSDMHEVVGWKMVLQQAANRAAQLRKGAAL
;
A
#
# COMPACT_ATOMS: atom_id res chain seq x y z
N MET A 1 -25.89 26.36 -18.72
CA MET A 1 -25.48 25.80 -17.41
C MET A 1 -24.00 25.51 -17.52
N LYS A 2 -23.17 26.12 -16.64
CA LYS A 2 -21.71 25.93 -16.64
C LYS A 2 -21.41 24.45 -16.42
N GLU A 3 -20.54 23.90 -17.27
CA GLU A 3 -19.93 22.60 -17.10
C GLU A 3 -19.35 22.51 -15.68
N ARG A 4 -19.93 21.63 -14.86
CA ARG A 4 -19.31 21.21 -13.61
C ARG A 4 -18.09 20.37 -13.98
N GLY A 5 -16.99 21.05 -14.26
CA GLY A 5 -15.67 20.44 -14.20
C GLY A 5 -15.56 19.73 -12.85
N ILE A 6 -15.11 18.49 -12.91
CA ILE A 6 -15.00 17.55 -11.80
C ILE A 6 -13.89 18.08 -10.86
N THR A 7 -14.23 19.06 -10.04
CA THR A 7 -13.46 19.42 -8.85
C THR A 7 -14.41 19.23 -7.69
N ASP A 8 -14.11 18.25 -6.83
CA ASP A 8 -14.93 17.69 -5.75
C ASP A 8 -15.28 18.69 -4.62
N GLY A 9 -15.81 19.87 -4.94
CA GLY A 9 -16.14 20.89 -3.93
C GLY A 9 -14.96 21.36 -3.08
N LEU A 10 -13.72 21.06 -3.48
CA LEU A 10 -12.51 21.43 -2.76
C LEU A 10 -12.16 22.90 -3.00
N THR A 11 -11.72 23.59 -1.95
CA THR A 11 -11.15 24.92 -2.03
C THR A 11 -9.79 24.88 -2.74
N MET A 12 -9.36 26.02 -3.31
CA MET A 12 -8.03 26.13 -3.94
C MET A 12 -6.89 25.74 -2.99
N ASN A 13 -7.04 26.01 -1.69
CA ASN A 13 -6.03 25.63 -0.69
C ASN A 13 -5.95 24.11 -0.51
N GLN A 14 -7.08 23.41 -0.47
CA GLN A 14 -7.10 21.95 -0.38
C GLN A 14 -6.54 21.28 -1.63
N LEU A 15 -6.77 21.85 -2.81
CA LEU A 15 -6.15 21.37 -4.05
C LEU A 15 -4.64 21.57 -4.04
N ALA A 16 -4.15 22.71 -3.53
CA ALA A 16 -2.73 22.97 -3.39
C ALA A 16 -2.05 21.98 -2.42
N GLU A 17 -2.71 21.68 -1.30
CA GLU A 17 -2.24 20.70 -0.31
C GLU A 17 -2.13 19.30 -0.91
N ARG A 18 -3.18 18.80 -1.57
CA ARG A 18 -3.15 17.50 -2.26
C ARG A 18 -2.09 17.43 -3.35
N ASN A 19 -1.90 18.49 -4.11
CA ASN A 19 -0.85 18.54 -5.11
C ASN A 19 0.54 18.49 -4.47
N ALA A 20 0.75 19.16 -3.33
CA ALA A 20 2.01 19.09 -2.59
C ALA A 20 2.31 17.66 -2.10
N GLU A 21 1.29 16.96 -1.59
CA GLU A 21 1.40 15.55 -1.19
C GLU A 21 1.80 14.65 -2.37
N HIS A 22 1.08 14.75 -3.50
CA HIS A 22 1.39 13.97 -4.70
C HIS A 22 2.82 14.22 -5.21
N VAL A 23 3.24 15.50 -5.25
CA VAL A 23 4.60 15.86 -5.66
C VAL A 23 5.65 15.27 -4.72
N ALA A 24 5.40 15.27 -3.40
CA ALA A 24 6.31 14.66 -2.43
C ALA A 24 6.42 13.14 -2.63
N THR A 25 5.32 12.43 -2.85
CA THR A 25 5.32 11.00 -3.15
C THR A 25 6.09 10.69 -4.44
N ILE A 26 5.84 11.46 -5.51
CA ILE A 26 6.54 11.29 -6.79
C ILE A 26 8.04 11.52 -6.61
N ALA A 27 8.44 12.58 -5.89
CA ALA A 27 9.85 12.87 -5.64
C ALA A 27 10.56 11.72 -4.90
N ALA A 28 9.91 11.13 -3.89
CA ALA A 28 10.45 9.97 -3.16
C ALA A 28 10.60 8.74 -4.07
N LEU A 29 9.58 8.42 -4.88
CA LEU A 29 9.64 7.30 -5.83
C LEU A 29 10.70 7.50 -6.92
N VAL A 30 10.88 8.73 -7.41
CA VAL A 30 11.92 9.05 -8.40
C VAL A 30 13.30 8.91 -7.79
N ALA A 31 13.50 9.38 -6.55
CA ALA A 31 14.77 9.23 -5.84
C ALA A 31 15.12 7.75 -5.59
N GLU A 32 14.16 6.94 -5.14
CA GLU A 32 14.32 5.50 -4.98
C GLU A 32 14.68 4.81 -6.30
N ASN A 33 13.95 5.11 -7.38
CA ASN A 33 14.24 4.57 -8.71
C ASN A 33 15.64 4.94 -9.24
N ALA A 34 16.11 6.16 -8.95
CA ALA A 34 17.46 6.57 -9.29
C ALA A 34 18.50 5.77 -8.48
N GLY A 35 18.23 5.54 -7.18
CA GLY A 35 19.10 4.77 -6.28
C GLY A 35 19.19 3.29 -6.64
N LEU A 36 18.08 2.66 -7.06
CA LEU A 36 18.01 1.24 -7.43
C LEU A 36 19.03 0.84 -8.52
N LYS A 37 19.41 1.77 -9.41
CA LYS A 37 20.40 1.52 -10.47
C LYS A 37 21.82 1.31 -9.93
N TYR A 38 22.12 1.83 -8.75
CA TYR A 38 23.45 1.85 -8.13
C TYR A 38 23.44 1.20 -6.76
N GLN A 39 22.39 0.44 -6.43
CA GLN A 39 22.24 -0.12 -5.11
C GLN A 39 23.20 -1.28 -4.92
N GLU A 40 24.04 -1.16 -3.91
CA GLU A 40 24.95 -2.24 -3.53
C GLU A 40 24.25 -3.18 -2.54
N PRO A 41 24.40 -4.51 -2.71
CA PRO A 41 23.86 -5.47 -1.77
C PRO A 41 24.54 -5.30 -0.41
N THR A 42 23.80 -5.62 0.66
CA THR A 42 24.38 -5.63 2.00
C THR A 42 25.39 -6.78 2.14
N LEU A 43 26.34 -6.65 3.07
CA LEU A 43 27.31 -7.73 3.34
C LEU A 43 26.60 -9.05 3.64
N THR A 44 25.51 -9.02 4.42
CA THR A 44 24.71 -10.21 4.72
C THR A 44 24.12 -10.85 3.46
N ALA A 45 23.58 -10.05 2.53
CA ALA A 45 23.07 -10.56 1.26
C ALA A 45 24.17 -11.15 0.38
N MET A 46 25.36 -10.53 0.37
CA MET A 46 26.53 -11.06 -0.34
C MET A 46 26.99 -12.40 0.24
N MET A 47 27.00 -12.54 1.58
CA MET A 47 27.37 -13.79 2.24
C MET A 47 26.37 -14.91 1.91
N ALA A 48 25.06 -14.66 2.05
CA ALA A 48 24.03 -15.63 1.71
C ALA A 48 24.06 -16.02 0.21
N CYS A 49 24.35 -15.06 -0.66
CA CYS A 49 24.56 -15.31 -2.08
C CYS A 49 25.73 -16.28 -2.34
N LEU A 50 26.86 -16.11 -1.64
CA LEU A 50 28.02 -16.99 -1.78
C LEU A 50 27.73 -18.39 -1.23
N GLU A 51 27.07 -18.47 -0.07
CA GLU A 51 26.66 -19.75 0.51
C GLU A 51 25.78 -20.56 -0.46
N GLU A 52 24.78 -19.91 -1.07
CA GLU A 52 23.90 -20.54 -2.05
C GLU A 52 24.64 -20.92 -3.34
N PHE A 53 25.59 -20.09 -3.77
CA PHE A 53 26.39 -20.39 -4.97
C PHE A 53 27.25 -21.63 -4.81
N TYR A 54 27.80 -21.88 -3.62
CA TYR A 54 28.63 -23.06 -3.35
C TYR A 54 27.84 -24.28 -2.85
N ALA A 55 26.51 -24.17 -2.71
CA ALA A 55 25.67 -25.27 -2.24
C ALA A 55 25.40 -26.35 -3.32
N ASP A 56 25.56 -26.00 -4.60
CA ASP A 56 25.27 -26.88 -5.75
C ASP A 56 26.41 -26.80 -6.77
N GLU A 57 27.41 -27.68 -6.60
CA GLU A 57 28.58 -27.76 -7.48
C GLU A 57 28.30 -28.52 -8.79
N ASP A 58 27.19 -29.26 -8.86
CA ASP A 58 26.87 -30.14 -10.00
C ASP A 58 26.29 -29.36 -11.19
N VAL A 59 25.58 -28.25 -10.95
CA VAL A 59 24.95 -27.43 -11.99
C VAL A 59 25.23 -25.93 -11.75
N PRO A 60 26.34 -25.41 -12.31
CA PRO A 60 26.79 -24.03 -12.09
C PRO A 60 25.74 -22.96 -12.42
N GLU A 61 24.94 -23.15 -13.49
CA GLU A 61 23.92 -22.19 -13.89
C GLU A 61 22.77 -22.10 -12.88
N ARG A 62 22.43 -23.22 -12.24
CA ARG A 62 21.36 -23.28 -11.22
C ARG A 62 21.84 -22.60 -9.94
N ALA A 63 23.04 -22.90 -9.50
CA ALA A 63 23.67 -22.24 -8.36
C ALA A 63 23.77 -20.71 -8.58
N MET A 64 24.19 -20.29 -9.78
CA MET A 64 24.28 -18.88 -10.14
C MET A 64 22.93 -18.17 -10.11
N MET A 65 21.86 -18.80 -10.61
CA MET A 65 20.51 -18.20 -10.53
C MET A 65 19.98 -18.14 -9.10
N ALA A 66 20.21 -19.17 -8.28
CA ALA A 66 19.80 -19.16 -6.89
C ALA A 66 20.48 -18.02 -6.12
N ALA A 67 21.79 -17.88 -6.27
CA ALA A 67 22.60 -16.81 -5.72
C ALA A 67 22.13 -15.41 -6.19
N TYR A 68 21.89 -15.24 -7.50
CA TYR A 68 21.37 -13.98 -8.04
C TYR A 68 20.00 -13.60 -7.46
N ASN A 69 19.11 -14.57 -7.27
CA ASN A 69 17.79 -14.33 -6.69
C ASN A 69 17.87 -13.84 -5.24
N ILE A 70 18.87 -14.28 -4.46
CA ILE A 70 19.12 -13.76 -3.11
C ILE A 70 19.49 -12.29 -3.16
N LEU A 71 20.46 -11.92 -3.99
CA LEU A 71 20.87 -10.51 -4.14
C LEU A 71 19.71 -9.62 -4.57
N ARG A 72 18.91 -10.07 -5.55
CA ARG A 72 17.76 -9.31 -6.03
C ARG A 72 16.68 -9.13 -4.95
N LYS A 73 16.40 -10.16 -4.15
CA LYS A 73 15.43 -10.08 -3.06
C LYS A 73 15.90 -9.24 -1.88
N SER A 74 17.21 -9.04 -1.73
CA SER A 74 17.77 -8.21 -0.66
C SER A 74 17.56 -6.70 -0.88
N ILE A 75 17.19 -6.30 -2.10
CA ILE A 75 16.90 -4.92 -2.44
C ILE A 75 15.56 -4.52 -1.80
N SER A 76 15.62 -3.46 -0.98
CA SER A 76 14.43 -2.85 -0.36
C SER A 76 13.95 -1.66 -1.17
N THR A 77 12.63 -1.52 -1.28
CA THR A 77 11.95 -0.41 -1.99
C THR A 77 10.94 0.28 -1.08
N PRO A 78 11.39 0.92 0.02
CA PRO A 78 10.51 1.47 1.05
C PRO A 78 9.51 2.51 0.55
N ALA A 79 9.88 3.36 -0.43
CA ALA A 79 8.97 4.37 -0.98
C ALA A 79 7.88 3.69 -1.82
N THR A 80 8.25 2.73 -2.66
CA THR A 80 7.29 1.90 -3.40
C THR A 80 6.38 1.12 -2.45
N ASP A 81 6.93 0.51 -1.40
CA ASP A 81 6.15 -0.26 -0.42
C ASP A 81 5.14 0.62 0.32
N ALA A 82 5.56 1.81 0.76
CA ALA A 82 4.69 2.80 1.39
C ALA A 82 3.59 3.27 0.44
N PHE A 83 3.92 3.54 -0.83
CA PHE A 83 2.94 3.91 -1.84
C PHE A 83 1.89 2.80 -2.06
N LEU A 84 2.32 1.55 -2.20
CA LEU A 84 1.42 0.42 -2.37
C LEU A 84 0.57 0.17 -1.11
N ALA A 85 1.10 0.41 0.08
CA ALA A 85 0.35 0.33 1.32
C ALA A 85 -0.76 1.40 1.36
N GLU A 86 -0.47 2.63 0.94
CA GLU A 86 -1.46 3.70 0.85
C GLU A 86 -2.54 3.41 -0.21
N VAL A 87 -2.17 2.88 -1.38
CA VAL A 87 -3.13 2.46 -2.40
C VAL A 87 -4.10 1.43 -1.84
N ARG A 88 -3.59 0.39 -1.16
CA ARG A 88 -4.44 -0.63 -0.51
C ARG A 88 -5.29 -0.04 0.62
N ALA A 89 -4.76 0.92 1.38
CA ALA A 89 -5.52 1.60 2.44
C ALA A 89 -6.67 2.44 1.86
N SER A 90 -6.44 3.12 0.73
CA SER A 90 -7.46 3.91 0.02
C SER A 90 -8.62 3.05 -0.51
N GLU A 91 -8.35 1.84 -0.97
CA GLU A 91 -9.40 0.87 -1.33
C GLU A 91 -10.26 0.48 -0.12
N LEU A 92 -9.64 0.30 1.05
CA LEU A 92 -10.35 0.01 2.29
C LEU A 92 -11.16 1.21 2.79
N ASP A 93 -10.66 2.43 2.63
CA ASP A 93 -11.42 3.66 2.92
C ASP A 93 -12.66 3.76 2.01
N SER A 94 -12.54 3.34 0.75
CA SER A 94 -13.68 3.26 -0.17
C SER A 94 -14.72 2.24 0.31
N LEU A 95 -14.29 1.07 0.79
CA LEU A 95 -15.17 0.06 1.39
C LEU A 95 -15.84 0.58 2.67
N ALA A 96 -15.10 1.30 3.51
CA ALA A 96 -15.64 1.94 4.71
C ALA A 96 -16.76 2.94 4.34
N GLY A 97 -16.55 3.77 3.32
CA GLY A 97 -17.59 4.69 2.82
C GLY A 97 -18.85 3.99 2.29
N VAL A 98 -18.72 2.81 1.67
CA VAL A 98 -19.87 1.97 1.29
C VAL A 98 -20.61 1.47 2.55
N ALA A 99 -19.88 1.00 3.56
CA ALA A 99 -20.46 0.53 4.81
C ALA A 99 -21.19 1.67 5.55
N GLU A 100 -20.62 2.86 5.61
CA GLU A 100 -21.26 4.06 6.16
C GLU A 100 -22.56 4.38 5.42
N THR A 101 -22.53 4.36 4.08
CA THR A 101 -23.72 4.59 3.25
C THR A 101 -24.84 3.59 3.58
N MET A 102 -24.50 2.32 3.78
CA MET A 102 -25.48 1.30 4.17
C MET A 102 -26.02 1.54 5.58
N LEU A 103 -25.17 1.88 6.54
CA LEU A 103 -25.59 2.18 7.92
C LEU A 103 -26.53 3.40 7.97
N ILE A 104 -26.26 4.43 7.16
CA ILE A 104 -27.15 5.59 7.02
C ILE A 104 -28.52 5.16 6.48
N LYS A 105 -28.57 4.26 5.49
CA LYS A 105 -29.85 3.74 4.96
C LYS A 105 -30.66 3.01 6.02
N PHE A 106 -30.03 2.13 6.81
CA PHE A 106 -30.71 1.44 7.91
C PHE A 106 -31.21 2.41 8.99
N SER A 107 -30.42 3.43 9.32
CA SER A 107 -30.81 4.49 10.25
C SER A 107 -32.05 5.24 9.76
N ASN A 108 -32.06 5.63 8.47
CA ASN A 108 -33.21 6.31 7.85
C ASN A 108 -34.47 5.44 7.81
N GLN A 109 -34.31 4.12 7.77
CA GLN A 109 -35.41 3.14 7.83
C GLN A 109 -35.82 2.77 9.27
N GLN A 110 -35.20 3.39 10.29
CA GLN A 110 -35.43 3.10 11.70
C GLN A 110 -35.21 1.62 12.07
N CYS A 111 -34.30 0.94 11.35
CA CYS A 111 -33.92 -0.42 11.68
C CYS A 111 -33.23 -0.47 13.05
N SER A 112 -33.50 -1.53 13.82
CA SER A 112 -32.86 -1.73 15.12
C SER A 112 -31.34 -1.82 15.00
N SER A 113 -30.63 -1.23 15.96
CA SER A 113 -29.16 -1.27 16.04
C SER A 113 -28.58 -2.68 16.12
N ASP A 114 -29.40 -3.62 16.61
CA ASP A 114 -29.04 -4.99 16.92
C ASP A 114 -29.48 -5.96 15.82
N MET A 115 -30.12 -5.42 14.77
CA MET A 115 -30.44 -6.18 13.57
C MET A 115 -29.14 -6.73 12.98
N HIS A 116 -29.15 -8.03 12.64
CA HIS A 116 -27.95 -8.75 12.20
C HIS A 116 -27.21 -8.04 11.06
N GLU A 117 -27.94 -7.53 10.07
CA GLU A 117 -27.37 -6.79 8.94
C GLU A 117 -26.69 -5.49 9.38
N VAL A 118 -27.32 -4.72 10.29
CA VAL A 118 -26.75 -3.47 10.84
C VAL A 118 -25.46 -3.75 11.60
N VAL A 119 -25.43 -4.81 12.41
CA VAL A 119 -24.22 -5.24 13.14
C VAL A 119 -23.13 -5.70 12.16
N GLY A 120 -23.50 -6.44 11.11
CA GLY A 120 -22.58 -6.87 10.05
C GLY A 120 -21.90 -5.68 9.37
N TRP A 121 -22.66 -4.66 8.97
CA TRP A 121 -22.09 -3.46 8.34
C TRP A 121 -21.23 -2.62 9.28
N LYS A 122 -21.57 -2.53 10.57
CA LYS A 122 -20.70 -1.90 11.58
C LYS A 122 -19.35 -2.63 11.68
N MET A 123 -19.37 -3.96 11.63
CA MET A 123 -18.15 -4.77 11.68
C MET A 123 -17.29 -4.56 10.43
N VAL A 124 -17.91 -4.50 9.24
CA VAL A 124 -17.19 -4.19 7.99
C VAL A 124 -16.54 -2.81 8.06
N LEU A 125 -17.28 -1.78 8.49
CA LEU A 125 -16.74 -0.42 8.66
C LEU A 125 -15.52 -0.42 9.59
N GLN A 126 -15.65 -1.05 10.77
CA GLN A 126 -14.59 -1.10 11.75
C GLN A 126 -13.35 -1.86 11.23
N GLN A 127 -13.55 -2.99 10.56
CA GLN A 127 -12.45 -3.80 10.03
C GLN A 127 -11.73 -3.10 8.89
N ALA A 128 -12.46 -2.48 7.96
CA ALA A 128 -11.88 -1.73 6.86
C ALA A 128 -11.02 -0.58 7.37
N ALA A 129 -11.55 0.24 8.29
CA ALA A 129 -10.82 1.34 8.90
C ALA A 129 -9.57 0.87 9.67
N ASN A 130 -9.68 -0.22 10.44
CA ASN A 130 -8.55 -0.76 11.19
C ASN A 130 -7.44 -1.28 10.28
N ARG A 131 -7.79 -2.01 9.21
CA ARG A 131 -6.83 -2.54 8.25
C ARG A 131 -6.16 -1.43 7.44
N ALA A 132 -6.90 -0.40 7.04
CA ALA A 132 -6.34 0.78 6.39
C ALA A 132 -5.29 1.46 7.28
N ALA A 133 -5.61 1.65 8.57
CA ALA A 133 -4.68 2.22 9.55
C ALA A 133 -3.45 1.32 9.80
N GLN A 134 -3.61 -0.01 9.77
CA GLN A 134 -2.50 -0.96 9.91
C GLN A 134 -1.55 -0.91 8.71
N LEU A 135 -2.09 -0.87 7.49
CA LEU A 135 -1.29 -0.73 6.26
C LEU A 135 -0.44 0.54 6.28
N ARG A 136 -1.02 1.67 6.69
CA ARG A 136 -0.29 2.95 6.81
C ARG A 136 0.80 2.94 7.88
N LYS A 137 0.72 2.05 8.87
CA LYS A 137 1.77 1.82 9.88
C LYS A 137 2.85 0.85 9.43
N GLY A 138 2.76 0.30 8.21
CA GLY A 138 3.68 -0.72 7.72
C GLY A 138 3.49 -2.10 8.35
N ALA A 139 2.33 -2.37 8.97
CA ALA A 139 2.03 -3.71 9.47
C ALA A 139 1.68 -4.63 8.28
N ALA A 140 2.26 -5.83 8.27
CA ALA A 140 1.80 -6.90 7.37
C ALA A 140 0.37 -7.32 7.76
N LEU A 141 -0.47 -7.54 6.75
CA LEU A 141 -1.85 -8.03 6.90
C LEU A 141 -1.90 -9.47 7.42
#